data_AF-A0A537SXT6-F1
#
_entry.id   AF-A0A537SXT6-F1
#
_cell.length_a   1.000
_cell.length_b   1.000
_cell.length_c   1.000
_cell.angle_alpha   90.00
_cell.angle_beta   90.00
_cell.angle_gamma   90.00
#
_symmetry.space_group_name_H-M   'P 1'
#
loop_
_entity.id
_entity.type
_entity.pdbx_description
1 polymer ?
#
loop_
_entity_poly.entity_id
_entity_poly.type
_entity_poly.pdbx_seq_one_letter_code
_entity_poly.pdbx_strand_id
1 'polypeptide(L)'
;MWDKVSRADLEEAKQRLNVRREQTLRRHTEELRALDGECAEVEELERLIGAVFAKFEILTGSPPASHDKDQVNGTDVGQPNSVTGVSFLITQAQKLQLRELGVRDEEIRNMKPAEAHRILGLAS
;
A
#
# COMPACT_ATOMS: atom_id res chain seq x y z
N MET A 1 47.03 9.96 28.18
CA MET A 1 46.71 8.75 27.39
C MET A 1 46.46 9.10 25.92
N TRP A 2 45.85 10.25 25.63
CA TRP A 2 45.64 10.77 24.27
C TRP A 2 46.91 11.34 23.60
N ASP A 3 47.96 11.64 24.37
CA ASP A 3 49.23 12.22 23.86
C ASP A 3 50.07 11.27 22.98
N LYS A 4 49.61 10.03 22.79
CA LYS A 4 50.28 8.99 21.99
C LYS A 4 49.54 8.60 20.72
N VAL A 5 48.35 9.16 20.48
CA VAL A 5 47.58 8.86 19.25
C VAL A 5 48.22 9.63 18.10
N SER A 6 48.89 8.90 17.21
CA SER A 6 49.50 9.49 16.03
C SER A 6 48.43 9.84 14.99
N ARG A 7 48.79 10.72 14.04
CA ARG A 7 47.95 10.98 12.87
C ARG A 7 47.64 9.69 12.09
N ALA A 8 48.58 8.74 12.06
CA ALA A 8 48.38 7.46 11.39
C ALA A 8 47.28 6.64 12.08
N ASP A 9 47.29 6.57 13.42
CA ASP A 9 46.26 5.86 14.19
C ASP A 9 44.86 6.47 13.99
N LEU A 10 44.80 7.80 13.86
CA LEU A 10 43.55 8.50 13.58
C LEU A 10 43.03 8.19 12.18
N GLU A 11 43.89 8.20 11.16
CA GLU A 11 43.51 7.85 9.78
C GLU A 11 43.09 6.39 9.67
N GLU A 12 43.77 5.49 10.38
CA GLU A 12 43.38 4.08 10.46
C GLU A 12 42.00 3.92 11.11
N ALA A 13 41.74 4.62 12.22
CA ALA A 13 40.44 4.60 12.88
C ALA A 13 39.31 5.13 11.96
N LYS A 14 39.57 6.20 11.20
CA LYS A 14 38.63 6.72 10.20
C LYS A 14 38.37 5.72 9.08
N GLN A 15 39.40 5.09 8.55
CA GLN A 15 39.26 4.06 7.51
C GLN A 15 38.42 2.89 8.02
N ARG A 16 38.70 2.39 9.23
CA ARG A 16 37.91 1.33 9.87
C ARG A 16 36.44 1.73 10.05
N LEU A 17 36.17 2.98 10.43
CA LEU A 17 34.81 3.50 10.57
C LEU A 17 34.09 3.58 9.22
N ASN A 18 34.76 4.10 8.19
CA ASN A 18 34.20 4.21 6.85
C ASN A 18 33.86 2.83 6.29
N VAL A 19 34.75 1.85 6.43
CA VAL A 19 34.49 0.46 6.01
C VAL A 19 33.26 -0.10 6.71
N ARG A 20 33.13 0.07 8.03
CA ARG A 20 31.94 -0.40 8.77
C ARG A 20 30.67 0.31 8.31
N ARG A 21 30.75 1.63 8.09
CA ARG A 21 29.61 2.42 7.61
C ARG A 21 29.15 1.93 6.24
N GLU A 22 30.08 1.73 5.31
CA GLU A 22 29.78 1.23 3.97
C GLU A 22 29.16 -0.17 4.02
N GLN A 23 29.68 -1.07 4.87
CA GLN A 23 29.10 -2.39 5.07
C GLN A 23 27.66 -2.32 5.58
N THR A 24 27.39 -1.50 6.59
CA THR A 24 26.03 -1.32 7.12
C THR A 24 25.09 -0.75 6.08
N LEU A 25 25.52 0.30 5.36
CA LEU A 25 24.70 0.91 4.30
C LEU A 25 24.41 -0.08 3.18
N ARG A 26 25.40 -0.89 2.80
CA ARG A 26 25.23 -1.95 1.80
C ARG A 26 24.20 -2.97 2.26
N ARG A 27 24.32 -3.47 3.49
CA ARG A 27 23.37 -4.42 4.07
C ARG A 27 21.95 -3.85 4.09
N HIS A 28 21.77 -2.61 4.58
CA HIS A 28 20.45 -1.97 4.61
C HIS A 28 19.88 -1.77 3.20
N THR A 29 20.72 -1.46 2.21
CA THR A 29 20.27 -1.34 0.82
C THR A 29 19.79 -2.67 0.26
N GLU A 30 20.50 -3.75 0.58
CA GLU A 30 20.13 -5.12 0.20
C GLU A 30 18.82 -5.56 0.90
N GLU A 31 18.67 -5.25 2.19
CA GLU A 31 17.45 -5.51 2.95
C GLU A 31 16.23 -4.74 2.39
N LEU A 32 16.38 -3.45 2.08
CA LEU A 32 15.30 -2.66 1.45
C LEU A 32 14.90 -3.23 0.09
N ARG A 33 15.87 -3.62 -0.74
CA ARG A 33 15.60 -4.25 -2.04
C ARG A 33 14.83 -5.57 -1.89
N ALA A 34 15.16 -6.37 -0.88
CA ALA A 34 14.43 -7.60 -0.62
C ALA A 34 12.96 -7.32 -0.23
N LEU A 35 12.75 -6.34 0.67
CA LEU A 35 11.40 -5.92 1.08
C LEU A 35 10.59 -5.34 -0.10
N ASP A 36 11.21 -4.59 -1.00
CA ASP A 36 10.56 -4.10 -2.22
C ASP A 36 10.08 -5.27 -3.10
N GLY A 37 10.89 -6.33 -3.22
CA GLY A 37 10.52 -7.55 -3.94
C GLY A 37 9.33 -8.27 -3.30
N GLU A 38 9.35 -8.44 -1.97
CA GLU A 38 8.25 -9.04 -1.22
C GLU A 38 6.96 -8.22 -1.36
N CYS A 39 7.04 -6.89 -1.37
CA CYS A 39 5.88 -6.03 -1.61
C CYS A 39 5.30 -6.24 -3.02
N ALA A 40 6.15 -6.35 -4.04
CA ALA A 40 5.70 -6.60 -5.41
C ALA A 40 5.00 -7.96 -5.57
N GLU A 41 5.46 -9.00 -4.85
CA GLU A 41 4.78 -10.30 -4.81
C GLU A 41 3.38 -10.19 -4.20
N VAL A 42 3.23 -9.43 -3.12
CA VAL A 42 1.91 -9.19 -2.49
C VAL A 42 0.99 -8.43 -3.44
N GLU A 43 1.47 -7.41 -4.13
CA GLU A 43 0.69 -6.66 -5.12
C GLU A 43 0.21 -7.55 -6.27
N GLU A 44 1.05 -8.49 -6.73
CA GLU A 44 0.67 -9.47 -7.75
C GLU A 44 -0.42 -10.42 -7.22
N LEU A 45 -0.33 -10.87 -5.98
CA LEU A 45 -1.39 -11.66 -5.35
C LEU A 45 -2.72 -10.89 -5.28
N GLU A 46 -2.68 -9.62 -4.90
CA GLU A 46 -3.87 -8.75 -4.86
C GLU A 46 -4.51 -8.61 -6.26
N ARG A 47 -3.69 -8.42 -7.29
CA ARG A 47 -4.14 -8.35 -8.68
C ARG A 47 -4.82 -9.64 -9.13
N LEU A 48 -4.23 -10.80 -8.80
CA LEU A 48 -4.80 -12.11 -9.12
C LEU A 48 -6.12 -12.34 -8.40
N ILE A 49 -6.22 -11.98 -7.13
CA ILE A 49 -7.45 -12.04 -6.34
C ILE A 49 -8.55 -11.20 -7.01
N GLY A 50 -8.25 -9.96 -7.39
CA GLY A 50 -9.21 -9.10 -8.10
C GLY A 50 -9.69 -9.71 -9.42
N ALA A 51 -8.79 -10.31 -10.20
CA ALA A 51 -9.14 -10.99 -11.45
C ALA A 51 -10.05 -12.21 -11.22
N VAL A 52 -9.81 -12.98 -10.15
CA VAL A 52 -10.68 -14.10 -9.77
C VAL A 52 -12.07 -13.61 -9.43
N PHE A 53 -12.21 -12.57 -8.59
CA PHE A 53 -13.51 -12.01 -8.25
C PHE A 53 -14.26 -11.48 -9.48
N ALA A 54 -13.60 -10.71 -10.33
CA ALA A 54 -14.20 -10.21 -11.58
C ALA A 54 -14.68 -11.36 -12.48
N LYS A 55 -13.90 -12.44 -12.59
CA LYS A 55 -14.27 -13.63 -13.35
C LYS A 55 -15.51 -14.32 -12.76
N PHE A 56 -15.65 -14.36 -11.43
CA PHE A 56 -16.83 -14.94 -10.78
C PHE A 56 -18.07 -14.06 -10.92
N GLU A 57 -17.96 -12.73 -10.85
CA GLU A 57 -19.09 -11.81 -11.07
C GLU A 57 -19.68 -11.95 -12.49
N ILE A 58 -18.81 -12.04 -13.51
CA ILE A 58 -19.22 -12.23 -14.91
C ILE A 58 -19.99 -13.55 -15.09
N LEU A 59 -19.65 -14.60 -14.33
CA LEU A 59 -20.37 -15.88 -14.36
C LEU A 59 -21.75 -15.82 -13.69
N THR A 60 -21.99 -14.86 -12.80
CA THR A 60 -23.26 -14.71 -12.05
C THR A 60 -24.24 -13.69 -12.66
N GLY A 61 -24.03 -13.30 -13.92
CA GLY A 61 -24.65 -12.14 -14.57
C GLY A 61 -26.13 -11.85 -14.25
N SER A 62 -26.38 -10.62 -13.76
CA SER A 62 -27.66 -9.91 -13.88
C SER A 62 -27.57 -8.93 -15.05
N PRO A 63 -28.63 -8.76 -15.88
CA PRO A 63 -28.56 -7.96 -17.11
C PRO A 63 -28.50 -6.44 -16.84
N PRO A 64 -27.96 -5.64 -17.80
CA PRO A 64 -27.85 -4.20 -17.65
C PRO A 64 -29.22 -3.52 -17.79
N ALA A 65 -29.73 -2.94 -16.72
CA ALA A 65 -30.98 -2.18 -16.72
C ALA A 65 -30.79 -0.85 -17.47
N SER A 66 -31.55 -0.71 -18.56
CA SER A 66 -31.71 0.51 -19.35
C SER A 66 -32.21 1.68 -18.50
N HIS A 67 -31.54 2.82 -18.63
CA HIS A 67 -32.00 4.12 -18.16
C HIS A 67 -33.30 4.51 -18.88
N ASP A 68 -34.39 4.71 -18.13
CA ASP A 68 -35.46 5.61 -18.57
C ASP A 68 -35.83 6.54 -17.41
N LYS A 69 -35.90 7.83 -17.72
CA LYS A 69 -36.08 8.92 -16.77
C LYS A 69 -37.58 9.14 -16.58
N ASP A 70 -38.09 8.93 -15.38
CA ASP A 70 -39.18 9.77 -14.84
C ASP A 70 -39.18 9.75 -13.31
N GLN A 71 -39.19 10.96 -12.74
CA GLN A 71 -39.19 11.26 -11.31
C GLN A 71 -40.60 11.15 -10.73
N VAL A 72 -40.81 10.48 -9.59
CA VAL A 72 -41.72 10.93 -8.49
C VAL A 72 -41.25 10.37 -7.14
N ASN A 73 -41.19 11.27 -6.15
CA ASN A 73 -40.85 11.13 -4.73
C ASN A 73 -41.35 9.88 -3.96
N GLY A 74 -40.51 9.43 -3.00
CA GLY A 74 -40.95 9.14 -1.62
C GLY A 74 -40.83 7.70 -1.11
N THR A 75 -39.88 7.50 -0.17
CA THR A 75 -39.80 6.45 0.87
C THR A 75 -39.34 5.03 0.48
N ASP A 76 -38.11 4.72 0.91
CA ASP A 76 -37.58 3.44 1.43
C ASP A 76 -38.17 2.13 0.90
N VAL A 77 -37.46 1.49 -0.05
CA VAL A 77 -37.23 0.03 -0.08
C VAL A 77 -35.93 -0.25 -0.85
N GLY A 78 -34.91 -0.71 -0.11
CA GLY A 78 -33.86 -1.64 -0.52
C GLY A 78 -33.31 -1.57 -1.95
N GLN A 79 -32.24 -0.78 -2.15
CA GLN A 79 -31.29 -1.07 -3.22
C GLN A 79 -30.61 -2.42 -2.91
N PRO A 80 -30.63 -3.41 -3.82
CA PRO A 80 -29.84 -4.61 -3.65
C PRO A 80 -28.37 -4.21 -3.79
N ASN A 81 -27.65 -4.35 -2.67
CA ASN A 81 -26.21 -4.24 -2.55
C ASN A 81 -25.52 -4.64 -3.86
N SER A 82 -24.93 -3.66 -4.56
CA SER A 82 -23.76 -3.98 -5.37
C SER A 82 -22.82 -4.65 -4.40
N VAL A 83 -22.52 -5.92 -4.65
CA VAL A 83 -21.50 -6.63 -3.90
C VAL A 83 -20.17 -6.06 -4.40
N THR A 84 -19.91 -4.78 -4.08
CA THR A 84 -18.65 -4.09 -4.26
C THR A 84 -17.67 -4.96 -3.52
N GLY A 85 -16.93 -5.79 -4.26
CA GLY A 85 -15.96 -6.72 -3.70
C GLY A 85 -15.07 -5.95 -2.75
N VAL A 86 -15.36 -6.08 -1.46
CA VAL A 86 -14.75 -5.24 -0.43
C VAL A 86 -13.28 -5.62 -0.45
N SER A 87 -12.44 -4.75 -1.00
CA SER A 87 -11.01 -4.94 -0.85
C SER A 87 -10.72 -4.80 0.65
N PHE A 88 -10.43 -5.91 1.31
CA PHE A 88 -10.13 -5.94 2.75
C PHE A 88 -8.68 -5.52 3.04
N LEU A 89 -7.95 -5.05 2.04
CA LEU A 89 -6.55 -4.67 2.12
C LEU A 89 -6.32 -3.34 1.39
N ILE A 90 -5.36 -2.57 1.88
CA ILE A 90 -4.90 -1.31 1.27
C ILE A 90 -3.51 -1.60 0.69
N THR A 91 -3.37 -1.46 -0.64
CA THR A 91 -2.12 -1.74 -1.35
C THR A 91 -1.03 -0.69 -1.04
N GLN A 92 0.24 -0.95 -1.34
CA GLN A 92 1.30 0.06 -1.12
C GLN A 92 1.11 1.31 -1.99
N ALA A 93 0.69 1.14 -3.25
CA ALA A 93 0.30 2.27 -4.12
C ALA A 93 -0.81 3.12 -3.49
N GLN A 94 -1.82 2.47 -2.90
CA GLN A 94 -2.91 3.15 -2.19
C GLN A 94 -2.43 3.86 -0.92
N LYS A 95 -1.48 3.28 -0.18
CA LYS A 95 -0.86 3.96 0.98
C LYS A 95 -0.09 5.20 0.56
N LEU A 96 0.64 5.17 -0.54
CA LEU A 96 1.34 6.35 -1.07
C LEU A 96 0.35 7.47 -1.45
N GLN A 97 -0.74 7.12 -2.11
CA GLN A 97 -1.80 8.08 -2.44
C GLN A 97 -2.45 8.68 -1.18
N LEU A 98 -2.67 7.87 -0.13
CA LEU A 98 -3.16 8.39 1.16
C LEU A 98 -2.17 9.36 1.81
N ARG A 99 -0.86 9.13 1.68
CA ARG A 99 0.19 10.05 2.17
C ARG A 99 0.19 11.37 1.40
N GLU A 100 0.01 11.33 0.08
CA GLU A 100 -0.13 12.53 -0.76
C GLU A 100 -1.37 13.34 -0.42
N LEU A 101 -2.45 12.67 0.02
CA LEU A 101 -3.68 13.29 0.53
C LEU A 101 -3.54 13.82 1.98
N GLY A 102 -2.37 13.68 2.60
CA GLY A 102 -2.08 14.19 3.94
C GLY A 102 -2.45 13.25 5.09
N VAL A 103 -2.81 12.00 4.80
CA VAL A 103 -3.04 10.98 5.83
C VAL A 103 -1.70 10.49 6.38
N ARG A 104 -1.55 10.49 7.71
CA ARG A 104 -0.29 10.11 8.37
C ARG A 104 -0.10 8.59 8.38
N ASP A 105 1.14 8.13 8.35
CA ASP A 105 1.48 6.70 8.30
C ASP A 105 0.90 5.89 9.48
N GLU A 106 0.88 6.48 10.68
CA GLU A 106 0.26 5.89 11.88
C GLU A 106 -1.26 5.72 11.74
N GLU A 107 -1.88 6.64 11.00
CA GLU A 107 -3.32 6.66 10.75
C GLU A 107 -3.66 5.63 9.68
N ILE A 108 -2.90 5.58 8.59
CA ILE A 108 -3.00 4.54 7.54
C ILE A 108 -2.84 3.14 8.12
N ARG A 109 -1.94 2.94 9.10
CA ARG A 109 -1.69 1.63 9.74
C ARG A 109 -2.88 1.13 10.57
N ASN A 110 -3.64 2.04 11.16
CA ASN A 110 -4.81 1.72 12.01
C ASN A 110 -6.15 1.91 11.27
N MET A 111 -6.12 2.52 10.08
CA MET A 111 -7.28 2.81 9.24
C MET A 111 -7.87 1.51 8.69
N LYS A 112 -9.21 1.44 8.68
CA LYS A 112 -9.89 0.31 8.07
C LYS A 112 -9.75 0.41 6.54
N PRO A 113 -9.53 -0.71 5.82
CA PRO A 113 -9.47 -0.73 4.37
C PRO A 113 -10.64 0.00 3.69
N ALA A 114 -11.86 -0.19 4.22
CA ALA A 114 -13.05 0.51 3.72
C ALA A 114 -12.99 2.05 3.86
N GLU A 115 -12.32 2.56 4.90
CA GLU A 115 -12.15 4.00 5.11
C GLU A 115 -11.09 4.56 4.15
N ALA A 116 -10.00 3.83 3.94
CA ALA A 116 -9.01 4.16 2.92
C ALA A 116 -9.61 4.18 1.51
N HIS A 117 -10.42 3.19 1.15
CA HIS A 117 -11.09 3.15 -0.15
C HIS A 117 -12.11 4.29 -0.32
N ARG A 118 -12.74 4.75 0.77
CA ARG A 118 -13.60 5.93 0.75
C ARG A 118 -12.79 7.21 0.52
N ILE A 119 -11.64 7.36 1.18
CA ILE A 119 -10.74 8.52 1.01
C ILE A 119 -10.17 8.55 -0.42
N LEU A 120 -9.84 7.39 -0.99
CA LEU A 120 -9.33 7.23 -2.35
C LEU A 120 -10.41 7.29 -3.43
N GLY A 121 -11.69 7.42 -3.06
CA GLY A 121 -12.81 7.45 -4.01
C GLY A 121 -13.06 6.13 -4.76
N LEU A 122 -12.51 5.02 -4.24
CA LEU A 122 -12.65 3.67 -4.82
C LEU A 122 -13.90 2.94 -4.32
N ALA A 123 -14.54 3.44 -3.25
CA ALA A 123 -15.78 2.91 -2.70
C ALA A 123 -16.86 4.02 -2.58
N SER A 124 -18.00 3.83 -3.25
CA SER A 124 -19.29 4.52 -2.97
C SER A 124 -20.26 3.53 -2.35
#